data_AF-A0A962XCJ3-F1
#
_entry.id   AF-A0A962XCJ3-F1
#
_cell.length_a   1.000
_cell.length_b   1.000
_cell.length_c   1.000
_cell.angle_alpha   90.00
_cell.angle_beta   90.00
_cell.angle_gamma   90.00
#
_symmetry.space_group_name_H-M   'P 1'
#
loop_
_entity.id
_entity.type
_entity.pdbx_description
1 polymer ?
#
loop_
_entity_poly.entity_id
_entity_poly.type
_entity_poly.pdbx_seq_one_letter_code
_entity_poly.pdbx_strand_id
1 'polypeptide(L)'
;MFDVGFFELLLIAVVALLVVGPERLPKLARTAGMWLGRGRRFINSVKADIDKEMKADELRQILEKQKQNNPLHEIIEDTRQDFEQIRSDTQSAVDLASKPSTDSKK
;
A
#
# COMPACT_ATOMS: atom_id res chain seq x y z
N MET A 1 -10.67 -4.99 2.95
CA MET A 1 -11.00 -6.37 3.39
C MET A 1 -10.32 -6.73 4.74
N PHE A 2 -10.25 -5.77 5.67
CA PHE A 2 -9.83 -6.00 7.06
C PHE A 2 -10.77 -5.18 7.96
N ASP A 3 -12.04 -5.56 7.97
CA ASP A 3 -12.96 -5.09 9.02
C ASP A 3 -12.77 -6.01 10.23
N VAL A 4 -11.71 -5.75 11.00
CA VAL A 4 -11.52 -6.43 12.29
C VAL A 4 -12.26 -5.60 13.32
N GLY A 5 -13.49 -6.00 13.62
CA GLY A 5 -14.29 -5.40 14.66
C GLY A 5 -13.81 -5.77 16.07
N PHE A 6 -14.44 -5.15 17.06
CA PHE A 6 -14.15 -5.40 18.47
C PHE A 6 -14.37 -6.87 18.85
N PHE A 7 -15.40 -7.50 18.31
CA PHE A 7 -15.73 -8.91 18.59
C PHE A 7 -14.70 -9.87 18.01
N GLU A 8 -14.18 -9.61 16.82
CA GLU A 8 -13.13 -10.40 16.19
C GLU A 8 -11.83 -10.33 16.99
N LEU A 9 -11.44 -9.14 17.46
CA LEU A 9 -10.27 -9.00 18.35
C LEU A 9 -10.46 -9.78 19.65
N LEU A 10 -11.65 -9.74 20.24
CA LEU A 10 -11.95 -10.47 21.47
C LEU A 10 -11.89 -11.98 21.25
N LEU A 11 -12.44 -12.49 20.14
CA LEU A 11 -12.35 -13.90 19.76
C LEU A 11 -10.89 -14.36 19.63
N ILE A 12 -10.07 -13.58 18.91
CA ILE A 12 -8.64 -13.87 18.74
C ILE A 12 -7.92 -13.86 20.10
N ALA A 13 -8.25 -12.89 20.98
CA ALA A 13 -7.67 -12.84 22.32
C ALA A 13 -8.02 -14.09 23.15
N VAL A 14 -9.26 -14.56 23.09
CA VAL A 14 -9.69 -15.79 23.78
C VAL A 14 -8.95 -17.01 23.22
N VAL A 15 -8.88 -17.16 21.90
CA VAL A 15 -8.14 -18.27 21.27
C VAL A 15 -6.65 -18.22 21.65
N ALA A 16 -6.04 -17.05 21.62
CA ALA A 16 -4.65 -16.87 22.02
C ALA A 16 -4.42 -17.25 23.49
N LEU A 17 -5.35 -16.90 24.39
CA LEU A 17 -5.30 -17.32 25.79
C LEU A 17 -5.43 -18.83 25.96
N LEU A 18 -6.24 -19.52 25.15
CA LEU A 18 -6.37 -20.98 25.20
C LEU A 18 -5.13 -21.71 24.67
N VAL A 19 -4.58 -21.27 23.54
CA VAL A 19 -3.45 -21.93 22.87
C VAL A 19 -2.14 -21.68 23.62
N VAL A 20 -1.88 -20.41 23.97
CA VAL A 20 -0.63 -20.01 24.63
C VAL A 20 -0.73 -20.16 26.14
N GLY A 21 -1.93 -19.97 26.71
CA GLY A 21 -2.16 -19.91 28.15
C GLY A 21 -2.09 -18.47 28.70
N PRO A 22 -2.99 -18.09 29.62
CA PRO A 22 -3.06 -16.74 30.20
C PRO A 22 -1.79 -16.32 30.94
N GLU A 23 -1.04 -17.27 31.50
CA GLU A 23 0.20 -16.99 32.23
C GLU A 23 1.42 -16.75 31.32
N ARG A 24 1.37 -17.25 30.09
CA ARG A 24 2.50 -17.24 29.14
C ARG A 24 2.39 -16.10 28.13
N LEU A 25 1.17 -15.74 27.73
CA LEU A 25 0.87 -14.61 26.83
C LEU A 25 1.53 -13.29 27.28
N PRO A 26 1.43 -12.84 28.55
CA PRO A 26 2.09 -11.61 29.00
C PRO A 26 3.62 -11.71 28.97
N LYS A 27 4.18 -12.90 29.20
CA LYS A 27 5.63 -13.13 29.09
C LYS A 27 6.09 -13.00 27.63
N LEU A 28 5.36 -13.58 26.69
CA LEU A 28 5.65 -13.46 25.25
C LEU A 28 5.52 -12.02 24.76
N ALA A 29 4.46 -11.31 25.16
CA ALA A 29 4.28 -9.90 24.81
C ALA A 29 5.42 -9.02 25.34
N ARG A 30 5.89 -9.26 26.58
CA ARG A 30 7.06 -8.57 27.13
C ARG A 30 8.34 -8.87 26.36
N THR A 31 8.59 -10.13 26.02
CA THR A 31 9.77 -10.52 25.25
C THR A 31 9.73 -9.90 23.85
N ALA A 32 8.63 -10.07 23.11
CA ALA A 32 8.46 -9.48 21.79
C ALA A 32 8.58 -7.94 21.83
N GLY A 33 7.96 -7.29 22.80
CA GLY A 33 8.05 -5.85 23.00
C GLY A 33 9.46 -5.37 23.32
N MET A 34 10.23 -6.14 24.09
CA MET A 34 11.63 -5.82 24.38
C MET A 34 12.50 -5.91 23.12
N TRP A 35 12.27 -6.92 22.27
CA TRP A 35 12.99 -7.10 21.00
C TRP A 35 12.63 -6.00 20.00
N LEU A 36 11.34 -5.71 19.85
CA LEU A 36 10.84 -4.63 19.00
C LEU A 36 11.37 -3.27 19.49
N GLY A 37 11.40 -3.05 20.81
CA GLY A 37 11.91 -1.83 21.42
C GLY A 37 13.42 -1.64 21.21
N ARG A 38 14.20 -2.72 21.30
CA ARG A 38 15.64 -2.69 20.97
C ARG A 38 15.88 -2.42 19.49
N GLY A 39 15.15 -3.10 18.60
CA GLY A 39 15.22 -2.86 17.16
C GLY A 39 14.87 -1.42 16.81
N ARG A 40 13.79 -0.88 17.38
CA ARG A 40 13.39 0.52 17.18
C ARG A 40 14.45 1.50 17.68
N ARG A 41 15.08 1.24 18.84
CA ARG A 41 16.19 2.07 19.33
C ARG A 41 17.40 2.03 18.40
N PHE A 42 17.76 0.86 17.87
CA PHE A 42 18.86 0.72 16.93
C PHE A 42 18.59 1.47 15.61
N ILE A 43 17.39 1.35 15.06
CA ILE A 43 17.00 2.13 13.87
C ILE A 43 17.07 3.63 14.16
N ASN A 44 16.60 4.07 15.33
CA ASN A 44 16.64 5.47 15.72
C ASN A 44 18.08 5.98 15.92
N SER A 45 18.99 5.19 16.49
CA SER A 45 20.39 5.58 16.64
C SER A 45 21.11 5.64 15.30
N VAL A 46 20.92 4.62 14.45
CA VAL A 46 21.48 4.61 13.09
C VAL A 46 20.93 5.80 12.28
N LYS A 47 19.64 6.12 12.40
CA LYS A 47 19.07 7.31 11.78
C LYS A 47 19.71 8.59 12.32
N ALA A 48 19.93 8.70 13.63
CA ALA A 48 20.54 9.87 14.25
C ALA A 48 22.02 10.05 13.84
N ASP A 49 22.76 8.96 13.69
CA ASP A 49 24.14 8.96 13.22
C ASP A 49 24.21 9.30 11.72
N ILE A 50 23.29 8.73 10.92
CA ILE A 50 23.06 9.10 9.51
C ILE A 50 22.73 10.59 9.39
N ASP A 51 21.79 11.12 10.18
CA ASP A 51 21.40 12.54 10.12
C ASP A 51 22.57 13.47 10.53
N LYS A 52 23.56 12.95 11.28
CA LYS A 52 24.73 13.69 11.76
C LYS A 52 25.93 13.61 10.82
N GLU A 53 26.10 12.51 10.09
CA GLU A 53 27.22 12.30 9.16
C GLU A 53 26.84 12.44 7.67
N MET A 54 25.61 12.09 7.29
CA MET A 54 25.11 12.28 5.93
C MET A 54 24.68 13.74 5.75
N LYS A 55 25.46 14.47 4.95
CA LYS A 55 24.91 15.64 4.24
C LYS A 55 23.62 15.18 3.59
N ALA A 56 22.53 15.92 3.80
CA ALA A 56 21.19 15.65 3.27
C ALA A 56 21.18 15.32 1.75
N ASP A 57 22.25 15.62 1.03
CA ASP A 57 22.48 15.38 -0.38
C ASP A 57 22.64 13.90 -0.76
N GLU A 58 23.22 13.02 0.07
CA GLU A 58 23.38 11.60 -0.29
C GLU A 58 22.07 10.81 -0.12
N LEU A 59 21.33 11.08 0.97
CA LEU A 59 19.99 10.51 1.18
C LEU A 59 19.00 11.08 0.14
N ARG A 60 19.12 12.36 -0.22
CA ARG A 60 18.42 12.95 -1.37
C ARG A 60 18.78 12.26 -2.68
N GLN A 61 20.06 11.97 -2.95
CA GLN A 61 20.47 11.27 -4.17
C GLN A 61 19.95 9.83 -4.23
N ILE A 62 19.88 9.10 -3.11
CA ILE A 62 19.31 7.75 -3.09
C ILE A 62 17.79 7.81 -3.31
N LEU A 63 17.09 8.77 -2.69
CA LEU A 63 15.66 9.01 -2.91
C LEU A 63 15.37 9.51 -4.34
N GLU A 64 16.23 10.35 -4.91
CA GLU A 64 16.15 10.80 -6.31
C GLU A 64 16.46 9.68 -7.28
N LYS A 65 17.47 8.84 -7.03
CA LYS A 65 17.75 7.65 -7.85
C LYS A 65 16.62 6.62 -7.76
N GLN A 66 15.99 6.44 -6.60
CA GLN A 66 14.77 5.64 -6.49
C GLN A 66 13.57 6.29 -7.19
N LYS A 67 13.45 7.62 -7.19
CA LYS A 67 12.43 8.36 -7.94
C LYS A 67 12.66 8.36 -9.46
N GLN A 68 13.92 8.35 -9.91
CA GLN A 68 14.29 8.22 -11.31
C GLN A 68 14.10 6.80 -11.82
N ASN A 69 14.33 5.80 -10.96
CA ASN A 69 14.04 4.40 -11.26
C ASN A 69 12.57 4.03 -10.97
N ASN A 70 11.67 5.01 -10.85
CA ASN A 70 10.28 4.79 -10.49
C ASN A 70 9.50 4.49 -11.79
N PRO A 71 9.04 3.25 -12.04
CA PRO A 71 8.23 2.89 -13.20
C PRO A 71 6.88 3.62 -13.23
N LEU A 72 6.60 4.49 -12.26
CA LEU A 72 5.35 5.20 -12.15
C LEU A 72 5.15 6.22 -13.27
N HIS A 73 6.19 6.81 -13.87
CA HIS A 73 5.99 7.66 -15.04
C HIS A 73 5.58 6.84 -16.28
N GLU A 74 6.27 5.73 -16.52
CA GLU A 74 5.96 4.80 -17.61
C GLU A 74 4.55 4.20 -17.42
N ILE A 75 4.21 3.74 -16.21
CA ILE A 75 2.88 3.22 -15.87
C ILE A 75 1.80 4.30 -16.03
N ILE A 76 2.05 5.56 -15.62
CA ILE A 76 1.06 6.64 -15.75
C ILE A 76 0.86 7.03 -17.23
N GLU A 77 1.91 6.98 -18.05
CA GLU A 77 1.86 7.33 -19.47
C GLU A 77 1.19 6.22 -20.30
N ASP A 78 1.55 4.95 -20.06
CA ASP A 78 0.89 3.78 -20.64
C ASP A 78 -0.59 3.74 -20.24
N THR A 79 -0.90 3.97 -18.96
CA THR A 79 -2.30 4.01 -18.49
C THR A 79 -3.08 5.14 -19.14
N ARG A 80 -2.46 6.30 -19.41
CA ARG A 80 -3.14 7.41 -20.11
C ARG A 80 -3.44 7.06 -21.57
N GLN A 81 -2.49 6.45 -22.27
CA GLN A 81 -2.68 6.03 -23.66
C GLN A 81 -3.79 4.97 -23.78
N ASP A 82 -3.77 3.95 -22.91
CA ASP A 82 -4.81 2.92 -22.86
C ASP A 82 -6.19 3.54 -22.58
N PHE A 83 -6.28 4.50 -21.66
CA PHE A 83 -7.54 5.18 -21.34
C PHE A 83 -8.08 6.03 -22.48
N GLU A 84 -7.20 6.71 -23.24
CA GLU A 84 -7.59 7.49 -24.42
C GLU A 84 -8.07 6.59 -25.56
N GLN A 85 -7.42 5.43 -25.75
CA GLN A 85 -7.82 4.45 -26.76
C GLN A 85 -9.15 3.79 -26.41
N ILE A 86 -9.34 3.38 -25.16
CA ILE A 86 -10.62 2.86 -24.65
C ILE A 86 -11.72 3.91 -24.76
N ARG A 87 -11.43 5.17 -24.46
CA ARG A 87 -12.39 6.27 -24.61
C ARG A 87 -12.76 6.49 -26.08
N SER A 88 -11.79 6.47 -27.00
CA SER A 88 -12.02 6.62 -28.45
C SER A 88 -12.86 5.48 -29.02
N ASP A 89 -12.54 4.24 -28.65
CA ASP A 89 -13.27 3.05 -29.10
C ASP A 89 -14.67 2.99 -28.49
N THR A 90 -14.80 3.37 -27.21
CA THR A 90 -16.10 3.48 -26.54
C THR A 90 -16.92 4.64 -27.12
N GLN A 91 -16.33 5.80 -27.42
CA GLN A 91 -17.05 6.92 -28.03
C GLN A 91 -17.52 6.57 -29.45
N SER A 92 -16.68 5.87 -30.22
CA SER A 92 -17.03 5.39 -31.57
C SER A 92 -18.12 4.32 -31.54
N ALA A 93 -18.06 3.39 -30.57
CA ALA A 93 -19.09 2.38 -30.37
C ALA A 93 -20.38 2.95 -29.77
N VAL A 94 -20.29 3.97 -28.91
CA VAL A 94 -21.44 4.69 -28.32
C VAL A 94 -22.09 5.60 -29.35
N ASP A 95 -21.35 6.21 -30.28
CA ASP A 95 -21.91 6.97 -31.41
C ASP A 95 -22.53 6.05 -32.47
N LEU A 96 -22.01 4.83 -32.67
CA LEU A 96 -22.66 3.80 -33.49
C LEU A 96 -23.89 3.21 -32.81
N ALA A 97 -23.89 3.05 -31.49
CA ALA A 97 -25.02 2.52 -30.72
C ALA A 97 -26.10 3.56 -30.38
N SER A 98 -25.79 4.86 -30.47
CA SER A 98 -26.73 5.97 -30.19
C SER A 98 -27.47 6.48 -31.44
N LYS A 99 -27.22 5.89 -32.62
CA LYS A 99 -28.17 5.95 -33.74
C LYS A 99 -29.11 4.76 -33.68
N PRO A 100 -30.30 4.86 -33.03
CA PRO A 100 -31.38 3.98 -33.40
C PRO A 100 -31.77 4.34 -34.84
N SER A 101 -31.45 3.43 -35.75
CA SER A 101 -32.18 3.29 -37.01
C SER A 101 -33.65 3.03 -36.67
N THR A 102 -34.43 4.09 -36.56
CA THR A 102 -35.85 4.05 -36.94
C THR A 102 -35.95 4.74 -38.29
N ASP A 103 -35.53 4.01 -39.33
CA ASP A 103 -36.01 4.22 -40.69
C ASP A 103 -37.33 3.48 -40.86
N SER A 104 -38.29 4.19 -41.45
CA SER A 104 -39.36 3.70 -42.31
C SER A 104 -40.31 2.60 -41.82
N LYS A 105 -41.59 2.97 -41.58
CA LYS A 105 -42.70 2.49 -42.43
C LYS A 105 -44.05 3.13 -42.14
N LYS A 106 -44.58 3.75 -43.21
CA LYS A 106 -45.99 3.84 -43.66
C LYS A 106 -46.92 4.88 -43.04
#